data_AF-A0A817C6L7-F1
#
_entry.id   AF-A0A817C6L7-F1
#
_cell.length_a   1.000
_cell.length_b   1.000
_cell.length_c   1.000
_cell.angle_alpha   90.00
_cell.angle_beta   90.00
_cell.angle_gamma   90.00
#
_symmetry.space_group_name_H-M   'P 1'
#
loop_
_entity.id
_entity.type
_entity.pdbx_description
1 polymer ?
#
loop_
_entity_poly.entity_id
_entity_poly.type
_entity_poly.pdbx_seq_one_letter_code
_entity_poly.pdbx_strand_id
1 'polypeptide(L)'
;MINSLEWIIQTQILSYDQITHFCVQLSYSLATFEQILQCRLKNKMTIINIVKLLTKLYTILDEFTRQIINNKTPIRDEFEKLASIWGSQLQQPCYGFLTYTMKRLLETFKMSAVRDFRFNLVSIPDEQRTLQTSH
;
A
#
# COMPACT_ATOMS: atom_id res chain seq x y z
N MET A 1 -7.20 -0.01 -15.99
CA MET A 1 -8.20 -0.66 -15.11
C MET A 1 -8.58 0.22 -13.93
N ILE A 2 -7.71 0.51 -12.96
CA ILE A 2 -8.04 1.35 -11.78
C ILE A 2 -8.56 2.76 -12.13
N ASN A 3 -7.97 3.45 -13.12
CA ASN A 3 -8.45 4.78 -13.53
C ASN A 3 -9.85 4.73 -14.19
N SER A 4 -10.18 3.61 -14.83
CA SER A 4 -11.50 3.39 -15.43
C SER A 4 -12.56 3.16 -14.35
N LEU A 5 -12.21 2.45 -13.27
CA LEU A 5 -13.09 2.20 -12.13
C LEU A 5 -13.41 3.48 -11.34
N GLU A 6 -12.40 4.33 -11.14
CA GLU A 6 -12.54 5.64 -10.47
C GLU A 6 -13.51 6.56 -11.22
N TRP A 7 -13.41 6.62 -12.56
CA TRP A 7 -14.28 7.46 -13.37
C TRP A 7 -15.75 6.99 -13.35
N ILE A 8 -15.98 5.67 -13.40
CA ILE A 8 -17.32 5.06 -13.40
C ILE A 8 -18.08 5.36 -12.10
N ILE A 9 -17.39 5.29 -10.96
CA ILE A 9 -17.98 5.64 -9.66
C ILE A 9 -18.33 7.13 -9.60
N GLN A 10 -17.45 8.02 -10.02
CA GLN A 10 -17.65 9.46 -9.77
C GLN A 10 -18.78 10.12 -10.59
N THR A 11 -19.28 9.47 -11.64
CA THR A 11 -20.09 10.16 -12.66
C THR A 11 -21.48 9.60 -12.90
N GLN A 12 -21.85 8.43 -12.36
CA GLN A 12 -23.12 7.77 -12.71
C GLN A 12 -23.81 7.10 -11.52
N ILE A 13 -25.15 7.20 -11.50
CA ILE A 13 -25.98 6.22 -10.77
C ILE A 13 -25.89 4.92 -11.55
N LEU A 14 -25.20 3.93 -10.99
CA LEU A 14 -24.94 2.67 -11.67
C LEU A 14 -26.21 1.82 -11.76
N SER A 15 -26.51 1.34 -12.96
CA SER A 15 -27.53 0.31 -13.20
C SER A 15 -27.10 -1.04 -12.60
N TYR A 16 -28.04 -1.97 -12.49
CA TYR A 16 -27.80 -3.29 -11.92
C TYR A 16 -26.66 -4.06 -12.61
N ASP A 17 -26.65 -4.10 -13.94
CA ASP A 17 -25.62 -4.81 -14.71
C ASP A 17 -24.25 -4.15 -14.52
N GLN A 18 -24.22 -2.81 -14.41
CA GLN A 18 -22.99 -2.06 -14.14
C GLN A 18 -22.46 -2.36 -12.74
N ILE A 19 -23.31 -2.45 -11.72
CA ILE A 19 -22.92 -2.80 -10.33
C ILE A 19 -22.31 -4.20 -10.29
N THR A 20 -22.97 -5.17 -10.94
CA THR A 20 -22.50 -6.56 -11.01
C THR A 20 -21.14 -6.65 -11.69
N HIS A 21 -21.00 -6.01 -12.86
CA HIS A 21 -19.74 -5.95 -13.60
C HIS A 21 -18.64 -5.26 -12.77
N PHE A 22 -18.99 -4.19 -12.05
CA PHE A 22 -18.07 -3.47 -11.17
C PHE A 22 -17.56 -4.34 -10.01
N CYS A 23 -18.44 -5.10 -9.37
CA CYS A 23 -18.07 -6.04 -8.30
C CYS A 23 -17.11 -7.13 -8.81
N VAL A 24 -17.33 -7.64 -10.03
CA VAL A 24 -16.44 -8.64 -10.65
C VAL A 24 -15.07 -8.02 -10.95
N GLN A 25 -15.01 -6.83 -11.53
CA GLN A 25 -13.75 -6.14 -11.82
C GLN A 25 -12.95 -5.80 -10.56
N LEU A 26 -13.64 -5.38 -9.50
CA LEU A 26 -13.02 -5.15 -8.20
C LEU A 26 -12.50 -6.46 -7.60
N SER A 27 -13.28 -7.53 -7.63
CA SER A 27 -12.87 -8.85 -7.13
C SER A 27 -11.59 -9.34 -7.83
N TYR A 28 -11.50 -9.19 -9.15
CA TYR A 28 -10.29 -9.53 -9.92
C TYR A 28 -9.09 -8.65 -9.53
N SER A 29 -9.33 -7.34 -9.34
CA SER A 29 -8.30 -6.40 -8.87
C SER A 29 -7.77 -6.82 -7.50
N LEU A 30 -8.65 -7.18 -6.58
CA LEU A 30 -8.30 -7.62 -5.23
C LEU A 30 -7.47 -8.89 -5.23
N ALA A 31 -7.87 -9.91 -5.99
CA ALA A 31 -7.09 -11.15 -6.14
C ALA A 31 -5.70 -10.87 -6.73
N THR A 32 -5.59 -9.94 -7.68
CA THR A 32 -4.28 -9.53 -8.22
C THR A 32 -3.41 -8.85 -7.16
N PHE A 33 -4.00 -7.96 -6.35
CA PHE A 33 -3.25 -7.31 -5.27
C PHE A 33 -2.83 -8.29 -4.18
N GLU A 34 -3.67 -9.25 -3.81
CA GLU A 34 -3.30 -10.31 -2.88
C GLU A 34 -2.00 -11.01 -3.31
N GLN A 35 -1.93 -11.43 -4.58
CA GLN A 35 -0.72 -12.08 -5.13
C GLN A 35 0.50 -11.15 -5.10
N ILE A 36 0.32 -9.87 -5.44
CA ILE A 36 1.40 -8.87 -5.40
C ILE A 36 1.88 -8.64 -3.96
N LEU A 37 0.97 -8.59 -3.00
CA LEU A 37 1.27 -8.35 -1.57
C LEU A 37 2.04 -9.51 -0.94
N GLN A 38 1.84 -10.74 -1.43
CA GLN A 38 2.61 -11.92 -1.02
C GLN A 38 4.02 -11.96 -1.64
N CYS A 39 4.29 -11.16 -2.69
CA CYS A 39 5.61 -11.10 -3.31
C CYS A 39 6.64 -10.38 -2.43
N ARG A 40 7.87 -10.92 -2.36
CA ARG A 40 9.00 -10.25 -1.69
C ARG A 40 9.60 -9.17 -2.56
N LEU A 41 9.05 -7.96 -2.45
CA LEU A 41 9.54 -6.80 -3.21
C LEU A 41 10.83 -6.23 -2.61
N LYS A 42 11.76 -5.82 -3.49
CA LYS A 42 13.04 -5.21 -3.11
C LYS A 42 13.22 -3.78 -3.58
N ASN A 43 12.49 -3.36 -4.62
CA ASN A 43 12.60 -2.02 -5.17
C ASN A 43 11.68 -1.05 -4.41
N LYS A 44 12.27 0.01 -3.83
CA LYS A 44 11.57 1.04 -3.07
C LYS A 44 10.49 1.76 -3.88
N MET A 45 10.77 2.10 -5.14
CA MET A 45 9.83 2.79 -6.02
C MET A 45 8.63 1.89 -6.35
N THR A 46 8.87 0.60 -6.60
CA THR A 46 7.82 -0.39 -6.81
C THR A 46 6.91 -0.54 -5.59
N ILE A 47 7.49 -0.61 -4.38
CA ILE A 47 6.73 -0.67 -3.13
C ILE A 47 5.85 0.57 -2.97
N ILE A 48 6.40 1.78 -3.17
CA ILE A 48 5.64 3.04 -3.08
C ILE A 48 4.48 3.04 -4.09
N ASN A 49 4.73 2.62 -5.33
CA ASN A 49 3.69 2.57 -6.35
C ASN A 49 2.57 1.58 -6.01
N ILE A 50 2.91 0.43 -5.44
CA ILE A 50 1.91 -0.56 -5.00
C ILE A 50 1.09 -0.02 -3.84
N VAL A 51 1.71 0.63 -2.85
CA VAL A 51 0.98 1.29 -1.76
C VAL A 51 0.02 2.35 -2.31
N LYS A 52 0.47 3.20 -3.25
CA LYS A 52 -0.40 4.21 -3.89
C LYS A 52 -1.59 3.59 -4.60
N LEU A 53 -1.37 2.51 -5.36
CA LEU A 53 -2.44 1.82 -6.07
C LEU A 53 -3.41 1.12 -5.10
N LEU A 54 -2.91 0.55 -4.01
CA LEU A 54 -3.74 0.00 -2.94
C LEU A 54 -4.61 1.09 -2.32
N THR A 55 -4.03 2.22 -1.90
CA THR A 55 -4.81 3.35 -1.35
C THR A 55 -5.91 3.78 -2.31
N LYS A 56 -5.60 3.87 -3.61
CA LYS A 56 -6.59 4.22 -4.63
C LYS A 56 -7.71 3.18 -4.74
N LEU A 57 -7.40 1.89 -4.66
CA LEU A 57 -8.39 0.82 -4.66
C LEU A 57 -9.30 0.89 -3.41
N TYR A 58 -8.75 1.21 -2.24
CA TYR A 58 -9.51 1.46 -1.01
C TYR A 58 -10.48 2.64 -1.19
N THR A 59 -10.04 3.75 -1.78
CA THR A 59 -10.90 4.91 -2.04
C THR A 59 -12.06 4.58 -2.99
N ILE A 60 -11.79 3.80 -4.03
CA ILE A 60 -12.82 3.33 -4.98
C ILE A 60 -13.85 2.46 -4.25
N LEU A 61 -13.42 1.56 -3.37
CA LEU A 61 -14.34 0.70 -2.61
C LEU A 61 -15.17 1.47 -1.59
N ASP A 62 -14.59 2.47 -0.91
CA ASP A 62 -15.32 3.34 0.02
C ASP A 62 -16.43 4.11 -0.71
N GLU A 63 -16.09 4.73 -1.84
CA GLU A 63 -17.06 5.51 -2.61
C GLU A 63 -18.14 4.61 -3.23
N PHE A 64 -17.77 3.42 -3.72
CA PHE A 64 -18.73 2.44 -4.20
C PHE A 64 -19.72 2.02 -3.11
N THR A 65 -19.21 1.71 -1.91
CA THR A 65 -20.02 1.32 -0.75
C THR A 65 -20.98 2.46 -0.35
N ARG A 66 -20.47 3.70 -0.34
CA ARG A 66 -21.26 4.90 -0.06
C ARG A 66 -22.40 5.08 -1.06
N GLN A 67 -22.16 4.83 -2.35
CA GLN A 67 -23.20 4.91 -3.37
C GLN A 67 -24.27 3.83 -3.22
N ILE A 68 -23.88 2.60 -2.91
CA ILE A 68 -24.85 1.51 -2.64
C ILE A 68 -25.76 1.89 -1.45
N ILE A 69 -25.18 2.41 -0.37
CA ILE A 69 -25.92 2.85 0.82
C ILE A 69 -26.85 4.04 0.49
N ASN A 70 -26.32 5.09 -0.16
CA ASN A 70 -27.07 6.31 -0.45
C ASN A 70 -28.24 6.07 -1.41
N ASN A 71 -28.03 5.21 -2.42
CA ASN A 71 -29.07 4.88 -3.41
C ASN A 71 -30.06 3.83 -2.89
N LYS A 72 -29.89 3.34 -1.64
CA LYS A 72 -30.65 2.21 -1.08
C LYS A 72 -30.69 1.02 -2.03
N THR A 73 -29.59 0.83 -2.78
CA THR A 73 -29.51 -0.28 -3.72
C THR A 73 -29.52 -1.56 -2.89
N PRO A 74 -30.41 -2.52 -3.19
CA PRO A 74 -30.45 -3.77 -2.46
C PRO A 74 -29.05 -4.41 -2.49
N ILE A 75 -28.56 -4.79 -1.29
CA ILE A 75 -27.31 -5.54 -1.15
C ILE A 75 -27.54 -6.92 -1.76
N ARG A 76 -26.61 -7.33 -2.63
CA ARG A 76 -26.72 -8.57 -3.41
C ARG A 76 -25.52 -9.47 -3.14
N ASP A 77 -25.69 -10.75 -3.49
CA ASP A 77 -24.69 -11.80 -3.35
C ASP A 77 -23.30 -11.40 -3.88
N GLU A 78 -23.22 -10.64 -4.98
CA GLU A 78 -21.94 -10.19 -5.54
C GLU A 78 -21.22 -9.15 -4.67
N PHE A 79 -21.98 -8.25 -4.03
CA PHE A 79 -21.44 -7.29 -3.08
C PHE A 79 -20.99 -7.99 -1.80
N GLU A 80 -21.77 -8.96 -1.32
CA GLU A 80 -21.39 -9.79 -0.16
C GLU A 80 -20.15 -10.63 -0.46
N LYS A 81 -20.05 -11.23 -1.66
CA LYS A 81 -18.85 -11.94 -2.13
C LYS A 81 -17.64 -11.00 -2.17
N LEU A 82 -17.81 -9.79 -2.71
CA LEU A 82 -16.76 -8.78 -2.75
C LEU A 82 -16.28 -8.40 -1.35
N ALA A 83 -17.21 -8.14 -0.43
CA ALA A 83 -16.91 -7.82 0.97
C ALA A 83 -16.22 -8.99 1.70
N SER A 84 -16.63 -10.22 1.42
CA SER A 84 -16.00 -11.43 1.94
C SER A 84 -14.57 -11.59 1.42
N ILE A 85 -14.33 -11.43 0.11
CA ILE A 85 -12.99 -11.45 -0.50
C ILE A 85 -12.12 -10.37 0.14
N TRP A 86 -12.64 -9.16 0.31
CA TRP A 86 -11.91 -8.07 0.93
C TRP A 86 -11.46 -8.40 2.37
N GLY A 87 -12.40 -8.82 3.22
CA GLY A 87 -12.14 -9.11 4.63
C GLY A 87 -11.25 -10.33 4.86
N SER A 88 -11.39 -11.37 4.02
CA SER A 88 -10.65 -12.62 4.20
C SER A 88 -9.31 -12.66 3.46
N GLN A 89 -9.24 -12.12 2.24
CA GLN A 89 -8.09 -12.31 1.34
C GLN A 89 -7.18 -11.08 1.26
N LEU A 90 -7.68 -9.87 1.50
CA LEU A 90 -6.85 -8.66 1.34
C LEU A 90 -6.36 -8.07 2.66
N GLN A 91 -7.20 -8.07 3.70
CA GLN A 91 -6.89 -7.40 4.95
C GLN A 91 -5.60 -7.95 5.61
N GLN A 92 -5.49 -9.27 5.74
CA GLN A 92 -4.33 -9.91 6.35
C GLN A 92 -3.03 -9.70 5.52
N PRO A 93 -3.01 -9.93 4.19
CA PRO A 93 -1.83 -9.61 3.38
C PRO A 93 -1.43 -8.13 3.38
N CYS A 94 -2.38 -7.19 3.44
CA CYS A 94 -2.08 -5.77 3.57
C CYS A 94 -1.30 -5.47 4.86
N TYR A 95 -1.75 -5.99 6.01
CA TYR A 95 -1.04 -5.81 7.29
C TYR A 95 0.36 -6.46 7.27
N GLY A 96 0.48 -7.66 6.71
CA GLY A 96 1.76 -8.35 6.56
C GLY A 96 2.74 -7.56 5.69
N PHE A 97 2.27 -7.04 4.55
CA PHE A 97 3.07 -6.23 3.64
C PHE A 97 3.50 -4.89 4.24
N LEU A 98 2.60 -4.20 4.95
CA LEU A 98 2.93 -2.96 5.66
C LEU A 98 4.00 -3.20 6.73
N THR A 99 3.86 -4.26 7.52
CA THR A 99 4.82 -4.64 8.56
C THR A 99 6.20 -4.95 7.96
N TYR A 100 6.24 -5.75 6.88
CA TYR A 100 7.47 -6.04 6.13
C TYR A 100 8.12 -4.76 5.58
N THR A 101 7.32 -3.88 4.97
CA THR A 101 7.80 -2.63 4.39
C THR A 101 8.36 -1.69 5.44
N MET A 102 7.66 -1.51 6.56
CA MET A 102 8.13 -0.72 7.71
C MET A 102 9.45 -1.29 8.25
N LYS A 103 9.54 -2.60 8.45
CA LYS A 103 10.76 -3.26 8.94
C LYS A 103 11.95 -3.04 7.99
N ARG A 104 11.77 -3.21 6.67
CA ARG A 104 12.86 -2.99 5.71
C ARG A 104 13.25 -1.52 5.58
N LEU A 105 12.29 -0.61 5.63
CA LEU A 105 12.60 0.83 5.64
C LEU A 105 13.42 1.18 6.88
N LEU A 106 13.02 0.71 8.07
CA LEU A 106 13.77 0.88 9.32
C LEU A 106 15.19 0.29 9.25
N GLU A 107 15.36 -0.91 8.69
CA GLU A 107 16.69 -1.52 8.48
C GLU A 107 17.55 -0.69 7.52
N THR A 108 16.95 -0.15 6.44
CA THR A 108 17.65 0.72 5.50
C THR A 108 18.08 2.04 6.15
N PHE A 109 17.22 2.65 6.97
CA PHE A 109 17.55 3.85 7.74
C PHE A 109 18.64 3.59 8.79
N LYS A 110 18.59 2.46 9.50
CA LYS A 110 19.66 2.04 10.43
C LYS A 110 20.99 1.84 9.69
N MET A 111 20.99 1.22 8.51
CA MET A 111 22.23 1.06 7.73
C MET A 111 22.76 2.37 7.16
N SER A 112 21.90 3.34 6.82
CA SER A 112 22.33 4.70 6.44
C SER A 112 22.98 5.40 7.62
N ALA A 113 22.33 5.42 8.79
CA ALA A 113 22.88 6.03 10.00
C ALA A 113 24.24 5.41 10.41
N VAL A 114 24.41 4.09 10.27
CA VAL A 114 25.69 3.41 10.54
C VAL A 114 26.75 3.74 9.49
N ARG A 115 26.37 3.91 8.21
CA ARG A 115 27.30 4.37 7.16
C ARG A 115 27.72 5.82 7.38
N ASP A 116 26.78 6.70 7.70
CA ASP A 116 27.04 8.12 7.98
C ASP A 116 27.91 8.27 9.25
N PHE A 117 27.69 7.44 10.27
CA PHE A 117 28.52 7.39 11.48
C PHE A 117 29.94 6.85 11.20
N ARG A 118 30.09 5.81 10.36
CA ARG A 118 31.41 5.32 9.93
C ARG A 118 32.16 6.32 9.06
N PHE A 119 31.48 7.07 8.20
CA PHE A 119 32.12 8.09 7.37
C PHE A 119 32.63 9.28 8.21
N ASN A 120 31.87 9.69 9.23
CA ASN A 120 32.29 10.74 10.16
C ASN A 120 33.42 10.31 11.11
N LEU A 121 33.55 9.02 11.42
CA LEU A 121 34.68 8.49 12.21
C LEU A 121 35.99 8.32 11.43
N VAL A 122 35.92 8.20 10.10
CA VAL A 122 37.11 8.07 9.23
C VAL A 122 37.61 9.44 8.74
N SER A 123 36.91 10.52 9.08
CA SER A 123 37.21 11.89 8.63
C SER A 123 37.76 12.80 9.73
N ILE A 124 38.24 12.26 10.86
CA ILE A 124 38.98 13.06 11.85
C ILE A 124 40.43 13.18 11.33
N PRO A 125 40.88 14.36 10.86
CA PRO A 125 42.29 14.55 10.56
C PRO A 125 43.10 14.39 11.85
N ASP A 126 44.24 13.68 11.77
CA ASP A 126 45.16 13.34 12.86
C ASP A 126 45.82 14.56 13.57
N GLU A 127 45.29 15.78 13.42
CA GLU A 127 45.93 17.02 13.86
C GLU A 127 45.52 17.50 15.27
N GLN A 128 44.75 16.74 16.06
CA GLN A 128 44.42 17.13 17.45
C GLN A 128 44.97 16.22 18.55
N ARG A 129 45.95 15.35 18.26
CA ARG A 129 46.49 14.42 19.28
C ARG A 129 47.74 14.90 20.03
N THR A 130 48.26 16.10 19.78
CA THR A 130 49.50 16.57 20.40
C THR A 130 49.36 17.96 21.04
N LEU A 131 48.46 18.12 22.01
CA LEU A 131 48.46 19.30 22.88
C LEU A 131 47.86 18.98 24.26
N GLN A 132 48.23 17.85 24.88
CA GLN A 132 47.85 17.58 26.28
C GLN A 132 48.79 16.58 26.98
N THR A 133 50.10 16.82 26.96
CA THR A 133 51.02 16.29 27.99
C THR A 133 52.26 17.17 28.08
N SER A 134 52.19 18.23 28.87
CA SER A 134 53.34 18.95 29.43
C SER A 134 52.86 19.76 30.64
N HIS A 135 52.77 19.07 31.78
CA HIS A 135 52.86 19.67 33.10
C HIS A 135 53.74 18.78 33.96
#